data_AF-A0A671WGL9-F1
#
_entry.id   AF-A0A671WGL9-F1
#
_cell.length_a   1.000
_cell.length_b   1.000
_cell.length_c   1.000
_cell.angle_alpha   90.00
_cell.angle_beta   90.00
_cell.angle_gamma   90.00
#
_symmetry.space_group_name_H-M   'P 1'
#
loop_
_entity.id
_entity.type
_entity.pdbx_description
1 polymer ?
#
loop_
_entity_poly.entity_id
_entity_poly.type
_entity_poly.pdbx_seq_one_letter_code
_entity_poly.pdbx_strand_id
1 'polypeptide(L)'
;MRKGTSLKKEGMRVTLMPVQKRREKRKQVLKRMDRQEAAIQRKERKKHIDNNKTVLRLKRYISLCGVRRNYKKLLGGCKSIRSQVAVLKKELEDLGVHGNASIEKCKKARMKREETQELAALDVSNIIATQGRPRRSGALARQQQQNPPSSAYKRTLNSGSESEQENKPQTKRRRISDWANLQGIISDDADSD
;
A
#
# COMPACT_ATOMS: atom_id res chain seq x y z
N MET A 1 -43.09 -55.79 -68.82
CA MET A 1 -42.00 -54.88 -68.39
C MET A 1 -42.40 -53.47 -68.85
N ARG A 2 -42.50 -52.38 -68.09
CA ARG A 2 -42.14 -51.97 -66.73
C ARG A 2 -43.16 -50.90 -66.24
N LYS A 3 -43.74 -51.16 -65.07
CA LYS A 3 -44.07 -50.28 -63.93
C LYS A 3 -44.46 -48.82 -64.23
N GLY A 4 -45.77 -48.56 -64.14
CA GLY A 4 -46.32 -47.22 -63.89
C GLY A 4 -45.91 -46.71 -62.50
N THR A 5 -45.35 -45.51 -62.46
CA THR A 5 -44.93 -44.82 -61.24
C THR A 5 -46.10 -44.06 -60.64
N SER A 6 -46.68 -44.62 -59.57
CA SER A 6 -47.69 -43.96 -58.75
C SER A 6 -47.03 -42.83 -57.93
N LEU A 7 -47.24 -41.59 -58.34
CA LEU A 7 -46.91 -40.40 -57.56
C LEU A 7 -47.91 -40.29 -56.39
N LYS A 8 -47.56 -40.90 -55.25
CA LYS A 8 -48.24 -40.65 -53.98
C LYS A 8 -47.93 -39.21 -53.54
N LYS A 9 -48.87 -38.30 -53.77
CA LYS A 9 -48.89 -36.98 -53.11
C LYS A 9 -49.29 -37.20 -51.66
N GLU A 10 -48.32 -37.41 -50.77
CA GLU A 10 -48.56 -37.28 -49.34
C GLU A 10 -48.84 -35.80 -49.05
N GLY A 11 -50.11 -35.50 -48.78
CA GLY A 11 -50.53 -34.18 -48.33
C GLY A 11 -49.80 -33.83 -47.03
N MET A 12 -48.97 -32.79 -47.09
CA MET A 12 -48.42 -32.15 -45.90
C MET A 12 -49.58 -31.60 -45.06
N ARG A 13 -50.06 -32.38 -44.08
CA ARG A 13 -50.96 -31.88 -43.05
C ARG A 13 -50.19 -30.87 -42.21
N VAL A 14 -50.35 -29.59 -42.54
CA VAL A 14 -49.93 -28.50 -41.65
C VAL A 14 -50.81 -28.61 -40.41
N THR A 15 -50.29 -29.24 -39.35
CA THR A 15 -50.99 -29.34 -38.06
C THR A 15 -51.04 -27.95 -37.44
N LEU A 16 -52.12 -27.22 -37.72
CA LEU A 16 -52.45 -25.96 -37.04
C LEU A 16 -52.60 -26.24 -35.54
N MET A 17 -51.59 -25.82 -34.77
CA MET A 17 -51.63 -25.95 -33.32
C MET A 17 -52.87 -25.21 -32.75
N PRO A 18 -53.60 -25.81 -31.80
CA PRO A 18 -54.76 -25.17 -31.17
C PRO A 18 -54.39 -23.81 -30.57
N VAL A 19 -55.27 -22.81 -30.76
CA VAL A 19 -55.06 -21.42 -30.31
C VAL A 19 -54.76 -21.35 -28.80
N GLN A 20 -55.37 -22.22 -28.00
CA GLN A 20 -55.12 -22.33 -26.56
C GLN A 20 -53.69 -22.77 -26.24
N LYS A 21 -53.17 -23.78 -26.95
CA LYS A 21 -51.80 -24.31 -26.79
C LYS A 21 -50.74 -23.28 -27.20
N ARG A 22 -51.06 -22.41 -28.18
CA ARG A 22 -50.22 -21.24 -28.55
C ARG A 22 -50.18 -20.18 -27.45
N ARG A 23 -51.32 -19.91 -26.78
CA ARG A 23 -51.40 -18.95 -25.65
C ARG A 23 -50.58 -19.42 -24.44
N GLU A 24 -50.65 -20.70 -24.09
CA GLU A 24 -49.87 -21.26 -22.98
C GLU A 24 -48.36 -21.23 -23.24
N LYS A 25 -47.93 -21.60 -24.46
CA LYS A 25 -46.51 -21.47 -24.86
C LYS A 25 -46.02 -20.04 -24.75
N ARG A 26 -46.80 -19.04 -25.20
CA ARG A 26 -46.44 -17.62 -25.06
C ARG A 26 -46.30 -17.20 -23.60
N LYS A 27 -47.23 -17.61 -22.73
CA LYS A 27 -47.15 -17.34 -21.28
C LYS A 27 -45.90 -17.95 -20.65
N GLN A 28 -45.51 -19.17 -21.05
CA GLN A 28 -44.27 -19.79 -20.57
C GLN A 28 -43.01 -19.05 -21.02
N VAL A 29 -42.98 -18.56 -22.27
CA VAL A 29 -41.84 -17.79 -22.79
C VAL A 29 -41.68 -16.48 -22.03
N LEU A 30 -42.78 -15.72 -21.84
CA LEU A 30 -42.75 -14.48 -21.05
C LEU A 30 -42.25 -14.72 -19.63
N LYS A 31 -42.77 -15.74 -18.94
CA LYS A 31 -42.32 -16.11 -17.59
C LYS A 31 -40.82 -16.48 -17.52
N ARG A 32 -40.25 -17.02 -18.61
CA ARG A 32 -38.80 -17.31 -18.69
C ARG A 32 -38.00 -16.03 -18.90
N MET A 33 -38.48 -15.10 -19.73
CA MET A 33 -37.83 -13.80 -19.95
C MET A 33 -37.81 -12.96 -18.67
N ASP A 34 -38.93 -12.88 -17.95
CA ASP A 34 -39.01 -12.15 -16.67
C ASP A 34 -38.01 -12.70 -15.63
N ARG A 35 -37.87 -14.04 -15.57
CA ARG A 35 -36.88 -14.70 -14.69
C ARG A 35 -35.44 -14.39 -15.11
N GLN A 36 -35.16 -14.34 -16.41
CA GLN A 36 -33.83 -13.99 -16.92
C GLN A 36 -33.50 -12.53 -16.61
N GLU A 37 -34.45 -11.63 -16.81
CA GLU A 37 -34.27 -10.20 -16.53
C GLU A 37 -34.05 -9.93 -15.03
N ALA A 38 -34.83 -10.59 -14.16
CA ALA A 38 -34.60 -10.54 -12.72
C ALA A 38 -33.22 -11.07 -12.31
N ALA A 39 -32.73 -12.13 -12.98
CA ALA A 39 -31.40 -12.67 -12.73
C ALA A 39 -30.28 -11.71 -13.19
N ILE A 40 -30.47 -11.02 -14.31
CA ILE A 40 -29.53 -10.00 -14.81
C ILE A 40 -29.46 -8.83 -13.82
N GLN A 41 -30.61 -8.29 -13.40
CA GLN A 41 -30.65 -7.20 -12.42
C GLN A 41 -29.98 -7.59 -11.10
N ARG A 42 -30.21 -8.82 -10.62
CA ARG A 42 -29.55 -9.32 -9.39
C ARG A 42 -28.02 -9.38 -9.56
N LYS A 43 -27.54 -9.81 -10.74
CA LYS A 43 -26.10 -9.84 -11.05
C LYS A 43 -25.50 -8.44 -11.11
N GLU A 44 -26.20 -7.48 -11.71
CA GLU A 44 -25.74 -6.08 -11.80
C GLU A 44 -25.64 -5.43 -10.42
N ARG A 45 -26.66 -5.61 -9.57
CA ARG A 45 -26.62 -5.14 -8.18
C ARG A 45 -25.44 -5.72 -7.42
N LYS A 46 -25.19 -7.03 -7.57
CA LYS A 46 -24.02 -7.69 -6.94
C LYS A 46 -22.70 -7.09 -7.45
N LYS A 47 -22.57 -6.92 -8.76
CA LYS A 47 -21.39 -6.31 -9.39
C LYS A 47 -21.16 -4.88 -8.90
N HIS A 48 -22.21 -4.08 -8.74
CA HIS A 48 -22.13 -2.74 -8.18
C HIS A 48 -21.57 -2.75 -6.74
N ILE A 49 -22.07 -3.65 -5.88
CA ILE A 49 -21.56 -3.81 -4.51
C ILE A 49 -20.08 -4.23 -4.52
N ASP A 50 -19.71 -5.19 -5.36
CA ASP A 50 -18.33 -5.67 -5.44
C ASP A 50 -17.38 -4.58 -5.97
N ASN A 51 -17.80 -3.78 -6.94
CA ASN A 51 -17.04 -2.64 -7.43
C ASN A 51 -16.84 -1.56 -6.35
N ASN A 52 -17.84 -1.31 -5.50
CA ASN A 52 -17.66 -0.40 -4.36
C ASN A 52 -16.63 -0.94 -3.37
N LYS A 53 -16.62 -2.26 -3.11
CA LYS A 53 -15.59 -2.90 -2.28
C LYS A 53 -14.20 -2.81 -2.90
N THR A 54 -14.06 -2.93 -4.22
CA THR A 54 -12.74 -2.79 -4.87
C THR A 54 -12.20 -1.38 -4.76
N VAL A 55 -13.03 -0.34 -4.93
CA VAL A 55 -12.64 1.05 -4.69
C VAL A 55 -12.14 1.24 -3.25
N LEU A 56 -12.85 0.70 -2.26
CA LEU A 56 -12.42 0.79 -0.85
C LEU A 56 -11.08 0.08 -0.61
N ARG A 57 -10.87 -1.11 -1.20
CA ARG A 57 -9.59 -1.83 -1.11
C ARG A 57 -8.44 -1.03 -1.72
N LEU A 58 -8.64 -0.44 -2.90
CA LEU A 58 -7.61 0.36 -3.57
C LEU A 58 -7.26 1.61 -2.75
N LYS A 59 -8.25 2.31 -2.18
CA LYS A 59 -8.00 3.43 -1.25
C LYS A 59 -7.17 3.00 -0.05
N ARG A 60 -7.45 1.82 0.51
CA ARG A 60 -6.67 1.25 1.61
C ARG A 60 -5.22 0.98 1.19
N TYR A 61 -4.99 0.43 0.01
CA TYR A 61 -3.62 0.19 -0.50
C TYR A 61 -2.82 1.48 -0.67
N ILE A 62 -3.44 2.54 -1.20
CA ILE A 62 -2.79 3.86 -1.31
C ILE A 62 -2.39 4.38 0.08
N SER A 63 -3.26 4.23 1.08
CA SER A 63 -2.92 4.60 2.46
C SER A 63 -1.80 3.73 3.05
N LEU A 64 -1.75 2.43 2.73
CA LEU A 64 -0.67 1.55 3.15
C LEU A 64 0.68 1.91 2.51
N CYS A 65 0.69 2.50 1.32
CA CYS A 65 1.88 3.07 0.69
C CYS A 65 2.42 4.31 1.41
N GLY A 66 1.78 4.75 2.51
CA GLY A 66 2.19 5.93 3.28
C GLY A 66 1.66 7.26 2.72
N VAL A 67 0.80 7.22 1.69
CA VAL A 67 0.30 8.43 1.04
C VAL A 67 -1.15 8.70 1.39
N ARG A 68 -1.41 9.91 1.89
CA ARG A 68 -2.76 10.38 2.17
C ARG A 68 -3.26 11.26 1.04
N ARG A 69 -4.17 10.73 0.22
CA ARG A 69 -4.78 11.44 -0.92
C ARG A 69 -6.15 12.04 -0.56
N ASN A 70 -6.47 13.20 -1.15
CA ASN A 70 -7.81 13.76 -1.07
C ASN A 70 -8.70 13.19 -2.18
N TYR A 71 -9.38 12.09 -1.86
CA TYR A 71 -10.23 11.37 -2.82
C TYR A 71 -11.42 12.17 -3.36
N LYS A 72 -11.87 13.23 -2.67
CA LYS A 72 -12.96 14.08 -3.18
C LYS A 72 -12.52 14.85 -4.43
N LYS A 73 -11.28 15.35 -4.45
CA LYS A 73 -10.70 16.06 -5.60
C LYS A 73 -10.37 15.08 -6.72
N LEU A 74 -9.71 13.98 -6.38
CA LEU A 74 -9.23 12.99 -7.33
C LEU A 74 -10.36 12.24 -8.04
N LEU A 75 -11.42 11.89 -7.32
CA LEU A 75 -12.59 11.19 -7.88
C LEU A 75 -13.72 12.14 -8.28
N GLY A 76 -13.57 13.46 -8.09
CA GLY A 76 -14.62 14.44 -8.37
C GLY A 76 -15.07 14.47 -9.83
N GLY A 77 -14.16 14.20 -10.77
CA GLY A 77 -14.48 14.09 -12.22
C GLY A 77 -15.00 12.71 -12.65
N CYS A 78 -15.01 11.71 -11.75
CA CYS A 78 -15.36 10.34 -12.10
C CYS A 78 -16.86 10.08 -11.90
N LYS A 79 -17.61 9.96 -13.00
CA LYS A 79 -19.05 9.63 -12.99
C LYS A 79 -19.34 8.14 -12.79
N SER A 80 -18.37 7.25 -13.06
CA SER A 80 -18.55 5.79 -12.99
C SER A 80 -17.58 5.15 -12.00
N ILE A 81 -18.01 4.08 -11.32
CA ILE A 81 -17.12 3.31 -10.43
C ILE A 81 -15.93 2.73 -11.20
N ARG A 82 -16.13 2.35 -12.47
CA ARG A 82 -15.04 1.83 -13.31
C ARG A 82 -13.96 2.89 -13.55
N SER A 83 -14.35 4.15 -13.75
CA SER A 83 -13.37 5.24 -13.90
C SER A 83 -12.66 5.52 -12.58
N GLN A 84 -13.37 5.46 -11.46
CA GLN A 84 -12.75 5.58 -10.13
C GLN A 84 -11.68 4.50 -9.89
N VAL A 85 -11.99 3.24 -10.21
CA VAL A 85 -11.03 2.13 -10.11
C VAL A 85 -9.82 2.36 -11.01
N ALA A 86 -10.02 2.85 -12.23
CA ALA A 86 -8.92 3.13 -13.15
C ALA A 86 -7.99 4.24 -12.62
N VAL A 87 -8.54 5.34 -12.10
CA VAL A 87 -7.73 6.41 -11.51
C VAL A 87 -6.97 5.93 -10.28
N LEU A 88 -7.61 5.15 -9.40
CA LEU A 88 -6.93 4.61 -8.22
C LEU A 88 -5.82 3.61 -8.55
N LYS A 89 -5.97 2.85 -9.66
CA LYS A 89 -4.89 1.98 -10.15
C LYS A 89 -3.71 2.78 -10.70
N LYS A 90 -3.98 3.83 -11.48
CA LYS A 90 -2.93 4.76 -11.95
C LYS A 90 -2.16 5.38 -10.79
N GLU A 91 -2.86 5.86 -9.77
CA GLU A 91 -2.18 6.37 -8.56
C GLU A 91 -1.30 5.33 -7.88
N LEU A 92 -1.71 4.05 -7.84
CA LEU A 92 -0.85 3.00 -7.28
C LEU A 92 0.38 2.74 -8.15
N GLU A 93 0.25 2.84 -9.48
CA GLU A 93 1.36 2.75 -10.42
C GLU A 93 2.33 3.92 -10.24
N ASP A 94 1.82 5.14 -10.07
CA ASP A 94 2.62 6.35 -9.81
C ASP A 94 3.37 6.27 -8.47
N LEU A 95 2.83 5.53 -7.50
CA LEU A 95 3.48 5.23 -6.22
C LEU A 95 4.47 4.06 -6.29
N GLY A 96 4.67 3.47 -7.48
CA GLY A 96 5.61 2.37 -7.70
C GLY A 96 5.05 0.97 -7.42
N VAL A 97 3.74 0.82 -7.23
CA VAL A 97 3.08 -0.49 -7.09
C VAL A 97 2.52 -0.91 -8.45
N HIS A 98 3.38 -1.51 -9.27
CA HIS A 98 3.00 -1.98 -10.61
C HIS A 98 2.23 -3.31 -10.59
N GLY A 99 1.23 -3.40 -11.48
CA GLY A 99 0.43 -4.60 -11.72
C GLY A 99 -0.56 -4.89 -10.59
N ASN A 100 -0.59 -6.14 -10.13
CA ASN A 100 -1.49 -6.55 -9.04
C ASN A 100 -1.02 -5.95 -7.71
N ALA A 101 -1.84 -5.07 -7.14
CA ALA A 101 -1.61 -4.46 -5.84
C ALA A 101 -1.71 -5.52 -4.73
N SER A 102 -0.62 -5.69 -3.98
CA SER A 102 -0.54 -6.53 -2.79
C SER A 102 -0.10 -5.68 -1.59
N ILE A 103 -0.47 -6.10 -0.38
CA ILE A 103 -0.12 -5.41 0.87
C ILE A 103 1.40 -5.29 1.00
N GLU A 104 2.13 -6.36 0.71
CA GLU A 104 3.60 -6.39 0.78
C GLU A 104 4.23 -5.40 -0.19
N LYS A 105 3.72 -5.33 -1.43
CA LYS A 105 4.21 -4.36 -2.42
C LYS A 105 3.98 -2.92 -1.96
N CYS A 106 2.84 -2.65 -1.33
CA CYS A 106 2.55 -1.33 -0.77
C CYS A 106 3.52 -0.95 0.36
N LYS A 107 3.83 -1.91 1.26
CA LYS A 107 4.82 -1.70 2.32
C LYS A 107 6.22 -1.47 1.74
N LYS A 108 6.64 -2.26 0.75
CA LYS A 108 7.92 -2.08 0.05
C LYS A 108 8.00 -0.72 -0.64
N ALA A 109 6.93 -0.27 -1.29
CA ALA A 109 6.87 1.07 -1.90
C ALA A 109 7.01 2.18 -0.86
N ARG A 110 6.39 2.02 0.32
CA ARG A 110 6.55 2.93 1.45
C ARG A 110 8.00 3.00 1.93
N MET A 111 8.62 1.84 2.20
CA MET A 111 10.02 1.77 2.65
C MET A 111 10.96 2.45 1.66
N LYS A 112 10.85 2.15 0.36
CA LYS A 112 11.67 2.79 -0.69
C LYS A 112 11.53 4.30 -0.71
N ARG A 113 10.31 4.81 -0.49
CA ARG A 113 10.07 6.25 -0.44
C ARG A 113 10.74 6.88 0.77
N GLU A 114 10.60 6.26 1.94
CA GLU A 114 11.24 6.71 3.18
C GLU A 114 12.77 6.68 2.99
N GLU A 115 13.34 5.61 2.45
CA GLU A 115 14.77 5.51 2.10
C GLU A 115 15.23 6.66 1.18
N THR A 116 14.49 6.96 0.10
CA THR A 116 14.84 8.07 -0.79
C THR A 116 14.72 9.43 -0.12
N GLN A 117 13.81 9.58 0.85
CA GLN A 117 13.65 10.81 1.60
C GLN A 117 14.80 11.00 2.59
N GLU A 118 15.23 9.93 3.27
CA GLU A 118 16.42 9.95 4.12
C GLU A 118 17.65 10.30 3.29
N LEU A 119 17.86 9.62 2.15
CA LEU A 119 18.98 9.92 1.24
C LEU A 119 18.98 11.36 0.72
N ALA A 120 17.80 11.92 0.42
CA ALA A 120 17.69 13.31 -0.01
C ALA A 120 17.89 14.32 1.13
N ALA A 121 17.57 13.94 2.37
CA ALA A 121 17.80 14.75 3.55
C ALA A 121 19.25 14.69 4.06
N LEU A 122 20.04 13.70 3.63
CA LEU A 122 21.46 13.62 3.96
C LEU A 122 22.22 14.80 3.34
N ASP A 123 22.60 15.74 4.21
CA ASP A 123 23.46 16.85 3.84
C ASP A 123 24.93 16.41 3.81
N VAL A 124 25.40 16.06 2.61
CA VAL A 124 26.78 15.66 2.33
C VAL A 124 27.78 16.77 2.70
N SER A 125 27.35 18.04 2.78
CA SER A 125 28.24 19.14 3.16
C SER A 125 28.67 19.09 4.63
N ASN A 126 27.88 18.46 5.51
CA ASN A 126 28.24 18.23 6.92
C ASN A 126 29.23 17.09 7.11
N ILE A 127 29.51 16.31 6.06
CA ILE A 127 30.48 15.22 6.14
C ILE A 127 31.88 15.84 6.16
N ILE A 128 32.57 15.73 7.29
CA ILE A 128 33.98 16.12 7.38
C ILE A 128 34.76 15.18 6.46
N ALA A 129 35.18 15.67 5.29
CA ALA A 129 36.05 14.97 4.36
C ALA A 129 37.47 14.83 4.96
N THR A 130 37.60 14.07 6.05
CA THR A 130 38.90 13.69 6.57
C THR A 130 39.48 12.64 5.64
N GLN A 131 40.66 12.90 5.09
CA GLN A 131 41.42 11.95 4.27
C GLN A 131 42.04 10.84 5.14
N GLY A 132 41.23 10.24 6.01
CA GLY A 132 41.62 9.22 7.00
C GLY A 132 41.86 9.76 8.41
N ARG A 133 41.94 8.81 9.36
CA ARG A 133 42.42 9.07 10.73
C ARG A 133 43.85 9.60 10.64
N PRO A 134 44.20 10.71 11.30
CA PRO A 134 45.58 11.18 11.36
C PRO A 134 46.47 10.04 11.86
N ARG A 135 47.27 9.45 10.97
CA ARG A 135 48.38 8.56 11.39
C ARG A 135 49.39 9.47 12.08
N ARG A 136 50.05 8.94 13.12
CA ARG A 136 50.85 9.69 14.12
C ARG A 136 51.94 10.61 13.54
N SER A 137 52.25 10.54 12.24
CA SER A 137 53.21 11.42 11.53
C SER A 137 52.65 12.74 10.98
N GLY A 138 51.35 13.04 11.06
CA GLY A 138 50.75 14.23 10.42
C GLY A 138 50.64 15.50 11.28
N ALA A 139 51.14 15.51 12.52
CA ALA A 139 50.88 16.58 13.48
C ALA A 139 51.44 17.96 13.07
N LEU A 140 52.49 18.00 12.24
CA LEU A 140 53.16 19.24 11.84
C LEU A 140 52.52 19.92 10.61
N ALA A 141 51.74 19.21 9.80
CA ALA A 141 51.17 19.75 8.57
C ALA A 141 49.87 20.56 8.79
N ARG A 142 49.24 20.45 9.97
CA ARG A 142 47.93 21.07 10.24
C ARG A 142 48.00 22.46 10.88
N GLN A 143 49.19 22.95 11.24
CA GLN A 143 49.35 24.27 11.87
C GLN A 143 49.29 25.44 10.87
N GLN A 144 49.31 25.20 9.56
CA GLN A 144 49.54 26.26 8.58
C GLN A 144 48.28 26.84 7.91
N GLN A 145 47.09 26.32 8.23
CA GLN A 145 45.83 26.81 7.68
C GLN A 145 44.80 26.81 8.80
N GLN A 146 44.08 27.93 8.94
CA GLN A 146 43.02 28.26 9.92
C GLN A 146 43.49 29.21 11.04
N ASN A 147 43.45 30.51 10.77
CA ASN A 147 43.16 31.52 11.80
C ASN A 147 41.64 31.53 12.03
N PRO A 148 41.11 31.05 13.17
CA PRO A 148 39.71 31.29 13.49
C PRO A 148 39.51 32.72 14.02
N PRO A 149 38.39 33.41 13.70
CA PRO A 149 38.06 34.67 14.36
C PRO A 149 37.85 34.43 15.86
N SER A 150 38.50 35.27 16.67
CA SER A 150 38.41 35.32 18.13
C SER A 150 36.96 35.43 18.59
N SER A 151 36.39 34.33 19.10
CA SER A 151 35.11 34.35 19.81
C SER A 151 35.37 34.30 21.32
N ALA A 152 35.13 35.44 21.97
CA ALA A 152 35.26 35.63 23.40
C ALA A 152 34.12 34.93 24.17
N TYR A 153 34.11 33.60 24.21
CA TYR A 153 33.19 32.85 25.08
C TYR A 153 33.85 32.56 26.43
N LYS A 154 33.55 33.39 27.44
CA LYS A 154 33.93 33.16 28.84
C LYS A 154 32.89 32.23 29.48
N ARG A 155 33.24 30.96 29.69
CA ARG A 155 32.44 30.04 30.51
C ARG A 155 32.81 30.24 31.98
N THR A 156 31.96 30.91 32.77
CA THR A 156 32.10 30.98 34.23
C THR A 156 31.54 29.70 34.83
N LEU A 157 32.42 28.85 35.38
CA LEU A 157 32.01 27.76 36.26
C LEU A 157 31.84 28.33 37.67
N ASN A 158 30.60 28.53 38.10
CA ASN A 158 30.29 28.73 39.51
C ASN A 158 30.42 27.38 40.22
N SER A 159 31.60 27.11 40.77
CA SER A 159 31.80 26.05 41.76
C SER A 159 31.35 26.59 43.13
N GLY A 160 30.06 26.45 43.45
CA GLY A 160 29.51 26.75 44.77
C GLY A 160 29.58 25.52 45.66
N SER A 161 30.53 25.53 46.58
CA SER A 161 30.73 24.54 47.65
C SER A 161 29.80 24.83 48.84
N GLU A 162 29.52 23.77 49.62
CA GLU A 162 28.98 23.72 51.00
C GLU A 162 27.46 23.87 51.26
N SER A 163 26.84 22.75 51.63
CA SER A 163 25.94 22.71 52.80
C SER A 163 25.83 21.27 53.32
N GLU A 164 26.30 21.05 54.54
CA GLU A 164 26.16 19.80 55.30
C GLU A 164 24.69 19.55 55.68
N GLN A 165 24.21 18.32 55.47
CA GLN A 165 23.17 17.76 56.33
C GLN A 165 23.20 16.24 56.31
N GLU A 166 23.44 15.67 57.49
CA GLU A 166 23.48 14.24 57.77
C GLU A 166 22.12 13.55 57.61
N ASN A 167 22.18 12.20 57.51
CA ASN A 167 21.16 11.21 57.86
C ASN A 167 20.40 10.49 56.71
N LYS A 168 20.97 9.38 56.20
CA LYS A 168 20.34 8.02 56.17
C LYS A 168 21.16 6.96 55.39
N PRO A 169 21.00 5.64 55.71
CA PRO A 169 22.01 4.62 55.46
C PRO A 169 22.03 4.05 54.03
N GLN A 170 23.21 3.54 53.69
CA GLN A 170 23.69 3.12 52.38
C GLN A 170 22.89 1.98 51.74
N THR A 171 22.15 2.27 50.66
CA THR A 171 21.69 1.24 49.73
C THR A 171 22.87 0.77 48.86
N LYS A 172 23.61 -0.25 49.31
CA LYS A 172 24.58 -0.96 48.47
C LYS A 172 23.85 -1.84 47.44
N ARG A 173 23.26 -1.22 46.41
CA ARG A 173 22.90 -1.93 45.17
C ARG A 173 24.18 -2.23 44.41
N ARG A 174 24.58 -3.49 44.41
CA ARG A 174 25.64 -4.02 43.54
C ARG A 174 25.33 -3.61 42.10
N ARG A 175 26.25 -2.89 41.46
CA ARG A 175 26.24 -2.62 40.02
C ARG A 175 26.43 -3.96 39.30
N ILE A 176 25.34 -4.71 39.14
CA ILE A 176 25.26 -5.73 38.10
C ILE A 176 25.49 -4.96 36.80
N SER A 177 26.52 -5.37 36.06
CA SER A 177 26.97 -4.74 34.82
C SER A 177 25.77 -4.28 34.00
N ASP A 178 25.72 -2.99 33.66
CA ASP A 178 24.58 -2.34 32.97
C ASP A 178 24.20 -3.00 31.62
N TRP A 179 24.97 -4.02 31.20
CA TRP A 179 24.83 -4.79 29.97
C TRP A 179 24.32 -6.23 30.18
N ALA A 180 24.32 -6.76 31.40
CA ALA A 180 23.90 -8.14 31.66
C ALA A 180 22.38 -8.34 31.50
N ASN A 181 21.59 -7.28 31.71
CA ASN A 181 20.13 -7.29 31.47
C ASN A 181 19.76 -7.12 29.99
N LEU A 182 20.73 -6.98 29.08
CA LEU A 182 20.47 -6.85 27.63
C LEU A 182 20.63 -8.16 26.86
N GLN A 183 21.08 -9.25 27.49
CA GLN A 183 21.02 -10.59 26.90
C GLN A 183 19.55 -10.99 26.72
N GLY A 184 19.03 -10.84 25.50
CA GLY A 184 17.64 -11.12 25.13
C GLY A 184 16.86 -9.94 24.55
N ILE A 185 17.43 -8.73 24.50
CA ILE A 185 16.74 -7.54 23.95
C ILE A 185 16.97 -7.39 22.43
N ILE A 186 18.08 -7.89 21.90
CA ILE A 186 18.39 -7.86 20.47
C ILE A 186 18.55 -9.30 19.98
N SER A 187 17.44 -10.01 19.82
CA SER A 187 17.39 -11.15 18.92
C SER A 187 17.06 -10.62 17.53
N ASP A 188 18.07 -10.54 16.67
CA ASP A 188 17.90 -10.35 15.23
C ASP A 188 17.40 -11.67 14.64
N ASP A 189 16.10 -11.93 14.79
CA ASP A 189 15.41 -13.05 14.17
C ASP A 189 15.00 -12.62 12.75
N ALA A 190 16.00 -12.52 11.89
CA ALA A 190 15.85 -12.24 10.47
C ALA A 190 15.65 -13.55 9.69
N ASP A 191 14.54 -14.25 9.94
CA ASP A 191 14.02 -15.24 9.00
C ASP A 191 13.18 -14.52 7.94
N SER A 192 13.78 -14.36 6.75
CA SER A 192 13.10 -13.87 5.56
C SER A 192 13.06 -15.00 4.52
N ASP A 193 11.84 -15.42 4.21
CA ASP A 193 11.43 -16.38 3.14
C ASP A 193 12.03 -16.06 1.76
#